data_AF-W2T3K0-F1
#
_entry.id   AF-W2T3K0-F1
#
_cell.length_a   1.000
_cell.length_b   1.000
_cell.length_c   1.000
_cell.angle_alpha   90.00
_cell.angle_beta   90.00
_cell.angle_gamma   90.00
#
_symmetry.space_group_name_H-M   'P 1'
#
loop_
_entity.id
_entity.type
_entity.pdbx_description
1 polymer ?
#
loop_
_entity_poly.entity_id
_entity_poly.type
_entity_poly.pdbx_seq_one_letter_code
_entity_poly.pdbx_strand_id
1 'polypeptide(L)'
;MRNAHSIYFVDCIERRSEVSHIPTPIPAGVGLFPVASWFNHSCRANLNSFFYENKLVFVSTGIRKGEEVCDSYGVSFFNHTARERS
;
A
#
# COMPACT_ATOMS: atom_id res chain seq x y z
N MET A 1 -21.41 4.97 -7.51
CA MET A 1 -20.04 4.54 -7.14
C MET A 1 -19.38 4.01 -8.39
N ARG A 2 -18.20 4.54 -8.76
CA ARG A 2 -17.36 3.96 -9.82
C ARG A 2 -16.23 3.26 -9.08
N ASN A 3 -16.25 1.92 -9.04
CA ASN A 3 -15.18 1.15 -8.43
C ASN A 3 -13.94 1.31 -9.33
N ALA A 4 -12.99 2.13 -8.90
CA ALA A 4 -11.67 2.13 -9.51
C ALA A 4 -10.97 0.85 -9.02
N HIS A 5 -10.63 -0.03 -9.95
CA HIS A 5 -9.84 -1.23 -9.66
C HIS A 5 -8.40 -0.79 -9.35
N SER A 6 -7.94 -1.01 -8.12
CA SER A 6 -6.58 -0.70 -7.71
C SER A 6 -5.59 -1.69 -8.35
N ILE A 7 -4.59 -1.16 -9.04
CA ILE A 7 -3.41 -1.90 -9.47
C ILE A 7 -2.37 -1.74 -8.37
N TYR A 8 -1.93 -2.84 -7.78
CA TYR A 8 -0.97 -2.80 -6.68
C TYR A 8 0.45 -2.95 -7.21
N PHE A 9 1.32 -2.04 -6.78
CA PHE A 9 2.75 -2.05 -7.08
C PHE A 9 3.49 -2.75 -5.93
N VAL A 10 4.31 -3.74 -6.28
CA VAL A 10 5.18 -4.41 -5.31
C VAL A 10 6.51 -3.67 -5.29
N ASP A 11 6.89 -3.09 -4.16
CA ASP A 11 8.25 -2.57 -3.98
C ASP A 11 9.17 -3.72 -3.53
N CYS A 12 10.30 -3.91 -4.21
CA CYS A 12 11.32 -4.87 -3.77
C CYS A 12 12.02 -4.33 -2.52
N ILE A 13 11.65 -4.81 -1.33
CA ILE A 13 12.46 -4.64 -0.13
C ILE A 13 13.58 -5.69 -0.19
N GLU A 14 14.57 -5.49 -1.07
CA GLU A 14 15.79 -6.30 -1.02
C GLU A 14 16.53 -5.96 0.29
N ARG A 15 16.49 -6.88 1.26
CA ARG A 15 17.55 -6.96 2.26
C ARG A 15 18.83 -7.36 1.52
N ARG A 16 19.70 -6.40 1.20
CA ARG A 16 21.08 -6.75 0.88
C ARG A 16 22.11 -5.79 1.47
N SER A 17 23.15 -6.45 1.96
CA SER A 17 24.31 -5.97 2.71
C SER A 17 24.94 -4.68 2.21
N GLU A 18 25.29 -3.82 3.17
CA GLU A 18 26.54 -3.05 3.24
C GLU A 18 27.08 -2.41 1.95
N VAL A 19 26.31 -1.58 1.23
CA VAL A 19 26.92 -0.52 0.41
C VAL A 19 26.04 0.74 0.39
N SER A 20 26.67 1.86 0.72
CA SER A 20 26.13 3.21 0.84
C SER A 20 25.70 3.85 -0.49
N HIS A 21 24.56 3.44 -1.04
CA HIS A 21 23.84 4.23 -2.05
C HIS A 21 22.34 4.18 -1.76
N ILE A 22 21.70 5.35 -1.70
CA ILE A 22 20.27 5.52 -1.39
C ILE A 22 19.46 4.60 -2.34
N PRO A 23 18.79 3.55 -1.84
CA PRO A 23 18.08 2.63 -2.71
C PRO A 23 16.77 3.30 -3.14
N THR A 24 16.67 3.70 -4.39
CA THR A 24 15.37 3.97 -5.01
C THR A 24 14.62 2.65 -5.10
N PRO A 25 13.43 2.51 -4.46
CA PRO A 25 12.62 1.30 -4.63
C PRO A 25 12.28 1.16 -6.12
N ILE A 26 12.79 0.10 -6.74
CA ILE A 26 12.42 -0.24 -8.11
C ILE A 26 11.12 -1.04 -8.02
N PRO A 27 10.04 -0.66 -8.73
CA PRO A 27 8.81 -1.45 -8.76
C PRO A 27 9.14 -2.86 -9.26
N ALA A 28 8.97 -3.85 -8.39
CA ALA A 28 9.32 -5.25 -8.63
C ALA A 28 8.30 -5.97 -9.52
N GLY A 29 7.07 -5.46 -9.59
CA GLY A 29 6.02 -6.03 -10.42
C GLY A 29 4.63 -5.49 -10.11
N VAL A 30 3.65 -6.01 -10.85
CA VAL A 30 2.22 -5.71 -10.71
C VAL A 30 1.49 -7.00 -10.36
N GLY A 31 0.59 -6.93 -9.39
CA GLY A 31 -0.28 -8.05 -9.01
C GLY A 31 -1.77 -7.71 -9.13
N LEU A 32 -2.56 -8.70 -9.54
CA LEU A 32 -4.03 -8.62 -9.54
C LEU A 32 -4.57 -9.34 -8.30
N PHE A 33 -5.27 -8.59 -7.45
CA PHE A 33 -5.85 -9.08 -6.21
C PHE A 33 -7.37 -8.80 -6.20
N PRO A 34 -8.21 -9.70 -6.75
CA PRO A 34 -9.64 -9.43 -6.91
C PRO A 34 -10.35 -9.06 -5.60
N VAL A 35 -9.96 -9.69 -4.48
CA VAL A 35 -10.52 -9.40 -3.15
C VAL A 35 -10.18 -7.98 -2.70
N ALA A 36 -8.98 -7.49 -3.01
CA ALA A 36 -8.55 -6.15 -2.67
C ALA A 36 -9.37 -5.07 -3.43
N SER A 37 -9.81 -5.39 -4.64
CA SER A 37 -10.66 -4.50 -5.46
C SER A 37 -12.08 -4.31 -4.91
N TRP A 38 -12.48 -4.97 -3.82
CA TRP A 38 -13.73 -4.67 -3.12
C TRP A 38 -13.66 -3.41 -2.27
N PHE A 39 -12.48 -3.02 -1.81
CA PHE A 39 -12.32 -1.88 -0.91
C PHE A 39 -12.29 -0.59 -1.72
N ASN A 40 -13.21 0.33 -1.41
CA ASN A 40 -13.24 1.64 -2.06
C ASN A 40 -12.09 2.55 -1.60
N HIS A 41 -11.85 3.61 -2.36
CA HIS A 41 -10.86 4.61 -2.00
C HIS A 41 -11.37 5.59 -0.93
N SER A 42 -10.51 5.91 0.04
CA SER A 42 -10.63 7.11 0.88
C SER A 42 -9.26 7.75 1.13
N CYS A 43 -9.18 9.09 1.09
CA CYS A 43 -7.99 9.83 1.54
C CYS A 43 -7.76 9.72 3.06
N ARG A 44 -8.76 9.23 3.80
CA ARG A 44 -8.71 8.89 5.23
C ARG A 44 -9.10 7.42 5.40
N ALA A 45 -8.37 6.55 4.71
CA ALA A 45 -8.58 5.11 4.73
C ALA A 45 -8.50 4.54 6.17
N ASN A 46 -9.32 3.53 6.45
CA ASN A 46 -9.30 2.77 7.70
C ASN A 46 -8.62 1.40 7.55
N LEU A 47 -8.14 1.09 6.34
CA LEU A 47 -7.15 0.07 6.06
C LEU A 47 -5.78 0.69 5.71
N ASN A 48 -4.73 -0.03 6.08
CA ASN A 48 -3.38 0.15 5.56
C ASN A 48 -2.96 -1.17 4.90
N SER A 49 -2.46 -1.10 3.67
CA SER A 49 -2.06 -2.25 2.87
C SER A 49 -0.55 -2.26 2.63
N PHE A 50 0.05 -3.45 2.66
CA PHE A 50 1.46 -3.63 2.34
C PHE A 50 1.73 -5.02 1.76
N PHE A 51 2.86 -5.15 1.08
CA PHE A 51 3.32 -6.43 0.55
C PHE A 51 4.26 -7.13 1.52
N TYR A 52 4.06 -8.44 1.65
CA TYR A 52 5.02 -9.36 2.25
C TYR A 52 5.22 -10.53 1.28
N GLU A 53 6.37 -10.56 0.60
CA GLU A 53 6.64 -11.47 -0.51
C GLU A 53 5.55 -11.37 -1.60
N ASN A 54 4.87 -12.48 -1.90
CA ASN A 54 3.79 -12.55 -2.89
C ASN A 54 2.39 -12.34 -2.28
N LYS A 55 2.29 -11.79 -1.07
CA LYS A 55 1.04 -11.60 -0.34
C LYS A 55 0.76 -10.11 -0.13
N LEU A 56 -0.47 -9.71 -0.41
CA LEU A 56 -1.02 -8.41 -0.04
C LEU A 56 -1.70 -8.53 1.32
N VAL A 57 -1.23 -7.78 2.30
CA VAL A 57 -1.72 -7.80 3.69
C VAL A 57 -2.45 -6.49 3.99
N PHE A 58 -3.63 -6.59 4.60
CA PHE A 58 -4.41 -5.43 5.07
C PHE A 58 -4.45 -5.41 6.59
N VAL A 59 -4.19 -4.26 7.17
CA VAL A 59 -4.23 -4.02 8.62
C VAL A 59 -5.14 -2.83 8.90
N SER A 60 -5.96 -2.94 9.94
CA SER A 60 -6.82 -1.85 10.42
C SER A 60 -6.54 -1.56 11.89
N THR A 61 -6.65 -0.29 12.28
CA THR A 61 -6.60 0.14 13.69
C THR A 61 -7.99 0.17 14.35
N GLY A 62 -9.03 -0.29 13.64
CA GLY A 62 -10.40 -0.41 14.15
C GLY A 62 -11.44 0.00 13.12
N ILE A 63 -12.41 -0.89 12.87
CA ILE A 63 -13.55 -0.65 11.99
C ILE A 63 -14.81 -0.94 12.80
N ARG A 64 -15.75 0.01 12.83
CA ARG A 64 -17.02 -0.18 13.54
C ARG A 64 -17.98 -1.00 12.69
N LYS A 65 -18.92 -1.71 13.34
CA LYS A 65 -19.97 -2.44 12.62
C LYS A 65 -20.77 -1.47 11.74
N GLY A 66 -20.86 -1.77 10.44
CA GLY A 66 -21.56 -0.94 9.45
C GLY A 66 -20.73 0.21 8.86
N GLU A 67 -19.49 0.40 9.32
CA GLU A 67 -18.55 1.31 8.68
C GLU A 67 -18.01 0.70 7.38
N GLU A 68 -17.89 1.52 6.33
CA GLU A 68 -17.30 1.09 5.07
C GLU A 68 -15.79 0.85 5.23
N VAL A 69 -15.30 -0.22 4.61
CA VAL A 69 -13.89 -0.56 4.63
C VAL A 69 -13.23 0.06 3.40
N CYS A 70 -12.30 1.00 3.63
CA CYS A 70 -11.67 1.78 2.57
C CYS A 70 -10.15 1.68 2.61
N ASP A 71 -9.55 1.60 1.43
CA ASP A 71 -8.10 1.60 1.18
C ASP A 71 -7.66 2.95 0.58
N SER A 72 -6.36 3.24 0.63
CA SER A 72 -5.77 4.38 -0.08
C SER A 72 -5.19 3.93 -1.41
N TYR A 73 -5.73 4.42 -2.53
CA TYR A 73 -5.21 4.12 -3.86
C TYR A 73 -4.01 5.00 -4.24
N GLY A 74 -3.80 6.09 -3.50
CA GLY A 74 -2.69 7.01 -3.72
C GLY A 74 -1.41 6.55 -3.01
N VAL A 75 -0.31 7.21 -3.37
CA VAL A 75 1.01 6.99 -2.76
C VAL A 75 0.92 7.23 -1.25
N SER A 76 1.19 6.20 -0.47
CA SER A 76 1.22 6.28 0.99
C SER A 76 2.59 6.81 1.43
N PHE A 77 2.62 8.05 1.93
CA PHE A 77 3.85 8.62 2.48
C PHE A 77 4.11 8.26 3.95
N PHE A 78 3.41 7.26 4.49
CA PHE A 78 3.55 6.86 5.89
C PHE A 78 4.96 6.37 6.24
N ASN A 79 5.69 5.84 5.26
CA ASN A 79 7.08 5.39 5.43
C ASN A 79 8.12 6.47 5.08
N HIS A 80 7.68 7.69 4.72
CA HIS A 80 8.56 8.79 4.39
C HIS A 80 8.66 9.80 5.55
N THR A 81 9.88 10.20 5.86
CA THR A 81 10.17 11.29 6.80
C THR A 81 9.59 12.61 6.29
N ALA A 82 9.43 13.61 7.18
CA ALA A 82 8.96 14.94 6.77
C ALA A 82 9.82 15.56 5.65
N ARG A 83 11.13 15.27 5.65
CA ARG A 83 12.08 15.75 4.65
C ARG A 83 11.95 15.05 3.29
N GLU A 84 11.50 13.81 3.26
CA GLU A 84 11.25 13.07 2.02
C GLU A 84 9.90 13.42 1.37
N ARG A 85 9.08 14.22 2.08
CA ARG A 85 7.74 14.67 1.63
C ARG A 85 7.72 16.14 1.14
N SER A 86 8.83 16.87 1.27
CA SER A 86 9.00 18.29 0.89
C SER A 86 9.78 18.43 -0.40
#